data_AF-A0A6B2GD25-F1
#
_entry.id   AF-A0A6B2GD25-F1
#
_cell.length_a   1.000
_cell.length_b   1.000
_cell.length_c   1.000
_cell.angle_alpha   90.00
_cell.angle_beta   90.00
_cell.angle_gamma   90.00
#
_symmetry.space_group_name_H-M   'P 1'
#
loop_
_entity.id
_entity.type
_entity.pdbx_description
1 polymer ?
#
loop_
_entity_poly.entity_id
_entity_poly.type
_entity_poly.pdbx_seq_one_letter_code
_entity_poly.pdbx_strand_id
1 'polypeptide(L)'
;TDLAEKIDLISSSPGENLYTVYHWWDTVQIFIRCSDFAHNFMLNHQVAVVACEQHGMDYTLVITSLIHVISRPFCRTLSGFLKLIEHEWISAGHPFFYRRKLVYFDITKTYNESGSGPTFLLFLNCIYELL
;
A
#
# COMPACT_ATOMS: atom_id res chain seq x y z
N THR A 1 7.27 15.87 -12.18
CA THR A 1 6.71 15.19 -13.36
C THR A 1 6.36 13.79 -12.93
N ASP A 2 5.10 13.45 -13.13
CA ASP A 2 4.23 12.84 -12.13
C ASP A 2 4.52 11.34 -11.89
N LEU A 3 4.62 10.92 -10.62
CA LEU A 3 4.65 9.49 -10.30
C LEU A 3 3.34 8.81 -10.75
N ALA A 4 2.24 9.55 -10.73
CA ALA A 4 0.94 9.10 -11.22
C ALA A 4 0.96 8.74 -12.71
N GLU A 5 1.62 9.56 -13.54
CA GLU A 5 1.76 9.33 -14.99
C GLU A 5 2.52 8.04 -15.30
N LYS A 6 3.53 7.72 -14.48
CA LYS A 6 4.30 6.46 -14.62
C LYS A 6 3.50 5.22 -14.21
N ILE A 7 2.54 5.36 -13.31
CA ILE A 7 1.68 4.27 -12.85
C ILE A 7 0.60 3.96 -13.91
N ASP A 8 0.03 4.99 -14.54
CA ASP A 8 -1.00 4.83 -15.57
C ASP A 8 -0.47 4.26 -16.91
N LEU A 9 0.81 4.50 -17.23
CA LEU A 9 1.46 3.90 -18.40
C LEU A 9 1.66 2.38 -18.28
N ILE A 10 1.71 1.86 -17.04
CA ILE A 10 1.94 0.44 -16.77
C ILE A 10 0.64 -0.38 -16.90
N SER A 11 -0.53 0.24 -16.69
CA SER A 11 -1.84 -0.43 -16.75
C SER A 11 -2.39 -0.68 -18.17
N SER A 12 -1.67 -0.29 -19.22
CA SER A 12 -2.25 -0.12 -20.58
C SER A 12 -1.96 -1.24 -21.60
N SER A 13 -1.36 -2.39 -21.23
CA SER A 13 -0.98 -3.44 -22.21
C SER A 13 -1.81 -4.74 -22.08
N PRO A 14 -2.42 -5.24 -23.18
CA PRO A 14 -3.29 -6.41 -23.16
C PRO A 14 -2.48 -7.71 -23.30
N GLY A 15 -2.11 -8.29 -22.16
CA GLY A 15 -1.45 -9.59 -22.03
C GLY A 15 -1.72 -10.18 -20.65
N GLU A 16 -2.96 -10.62 -20.41
CA GLU A 16 -3.62 -10.36 -19.12
C GLU A 16 -3.26 -11.21 -17.89
N ASN A 17 -2.39 -12.23 -17.96
CA ASN A 17 -2.12 -13.08 -16.78
C ASN A 17 -0.66 -13.18 -16.32
N LEU A 18 0.33 -13.03 -17.21
CA LEU A 18 1.74 -13.04 -16.78
C LEU A 18 2.21 -11.63 -16.39
N TYR A 19 1.84 -10.62 -17.17
CA TYR A 19 2.27 -9.24 -16.98
C TYR A 19 1.72 -8.61 -15.69
N THR A 20 0.50 -9.00 -15.27
CA THR A 20 -0.12 -8.57 -14.02
C THR A 20 0.65 -9.03 -12.77
N VAL A 21 1.22 -10.24 -12.80
CA VAL A 21 2.04 -10.76 -11.69
C VAL A 21 3.37 -10.02 -11.58
N TYR A 22 4.02 -9.71 -12.71
CA TYR A 22 5.26 -8.92 -12.71
C TYR A 22 5.03 -7.50 -12.19
N HIS A 23 3.96 -6.84 -12.65
CA HIS A 23 3.61 -5.50 -12.16
C HIS A 23 3.18 -5.47 -10.69
N TRP A 24 2.56 -6.54 -10.19
CA TRP A 24 2.25 -6.66 -8.77
C TRP A 24 3.52 -6.68 -7.91
N TRP A 25 4.49 -7.51 -8.28
CA TRP A 25 5.75 -7.57 -7.55
C TRP A 25 6.53 -6.25 -7.61
N ASP A 26 6.55 -5.59 -8.77
CA ASP A 26 7.13 -4.25 -8.90
C ASP A 26 6.44 -3.26 -7.95
N THR A 27 5.12 -3.30 -7.87
CA THR A 27 4.32 -2.46 -6.97
C THR A 27 4.72 -2.72 -5.51
N VAL A 28 4.77 -3.97 -5.08
CA VAL A 28 5.18 -4.37 -3.72
C VAL A 28 6.56 -3.81 -3.38
N GLN A 29 7.53 -3.99 -4.29
CA GLN A 29 8.90 -3.51 -4.12
C GLN A 29 8.97 -1.99 -4.04
N ILE A 30 8.17 -1.26 -4.83
CA ILE A 30 8.08 0.20 -4.76
C ILE A 30 7.61 0.64 -3.37
N PHE A 31 6.52 0.06 -2.84
CA PHE A 31 5.98 0.45 -1.54
C PHE A 31 6.93 0.15 -0.38
N ILE A 32 7.64 -0.98 -0.43
CA ILE A 32 8.67 -1.31 0.56
C ILE A 32 9.80 -0.28 0.50
N ARG A 33 10.36 -0.01 -0.69
CA ARG A 33 11.47 0.96 -0.85
C ARG A 33 11.08 2.38 -0.47
N CYS A 34 9.88 2.82 -0.84
CA CYS A 34 9.35 4.13 -0.45
C CYS A 34 9.23 4.25 1.08
N SER A 35 8.74 3.20 1.74
CA SER A 35 8.58 3.18 3.20
C SER A 35 9.92 3.17 3.93
N ASP A 36 10.89 2.38 3.44
CA ASP A 36 12.25 2.36 3.98
C ASP A 36 12.96 3.70 3.77
N PHE A 37 12.85 4.30 2.58
CA PHE A 37 13.39 5.62 2.31
C PHE A 37 12.79 6.68 3.25
N ALA A 38 11.47 6.70 3.40
CA ALA A 38 10.79 7.62 4.30
C ALA A 38 11.23 7.42 5.76
N HIS A 39 11.34 6.17 6.22
CA HIS A 39 11.83 5.84 7.56
C HIS A 39 13.26 6.36 7.79
N ASN A 40 14.19 6.05 6.88
CA ASN A 40 15.58 6.51 6.97
C ASN A 40 15.68 8.04 6.93
N PHE A 41 14.86 8.70 6.12
CA PHE A 41 14.81 10.14 6.06
C PHE A 41 14.32 10.76 7.38
N MET A 42 13.28 10.19 7.98
CA MET A 42 12.78 10.61 9.30
C MET A 42 13.84 10.45 10.39
N LEU A 43 14.56 9.32 10.40
CA LEU A 43 15.62 9.06 11.39
C LEU A 43 16.81 10.00 11.24
N ASN A 44 17.29 10.22 10.01
CA ASN A 44 18.51 10.97 9.75
C ASN A 44 18.32 12.49 9.89
N HIS A 45 17.13 12.99 9.56
CA HIS A 45 16.85 14.43 9.56
C HIS A 45 15.98 14.89 10.73
N GLN A 46 15.46 13.96 11.55
CA GLN A 46 14.53 14.25 12.65
C GLN A 46 13.30 15.05 12.21
N VAL A 47 12.81 14.78 10.99
CA VAL A 47 11.65 15.45 10.39
C VAL A 47 10.46 14.50 10.28
N ALA A 48 9.25 15.06 10.31
CA ALA A 48 8.04 14.31 10.01
C ALA A 48 7.81 14.26 8.49
N VAL A 49 7.51 13.07 7.96
CA VAL A 49 7.10 12.87 6.57
C VAL A 49 5.58 12.74 6.53
N VAL A 50 4.93 13.54 5.68
CA VAL A 50 3.48 13.45 5.46
C VAL A 50 3.23 12.72 4.15
N ALA A 51 2.66 11.52 4.23
CA ALA A 51 2.09 10.84 3.07
C ALA A 51 0.63 11.30 2.94
N CYS A 52 0.27 11.91 1.81
CA CYS A 52 -1.10 12.31 1.51
C CYS A 52 -1.50 11.85 0.11
N GLU A 53 -2.55 11.04 0.06
CA GLU A 53 -3.35 10.77 -1.12
C GLU A 53 -4.62 11.63 -1.08
N GLN A 54 -5.29 11.84 -2.22
CA GLN A 54 -6.50 12.65 -2.33
C GLN A 54 -7.59 12.34 -1.28
N HIS A 55 -7.70 11.08 -0.86
CA HIS A 55 -8.60 10.65 0.21
C HIS A 55 -7.88 10.13 1.46
N GLY A 56 -6.57 9.87 1.40
CA GLY A 56 -5.78 9.37 2.53
C GLY A 56 -6.17 7.98 3.07
N MET A 57 -7.13 7.30 2.44
CA MET A 57 -7.72 6.05 2.93
C MET A 57 -7.16 4.79 2.25
N ASP A 58 -6.21 4.90 1.33
CA ASP A 58 -5.74 3.79 0.51
C ASP A 58 -4.20 3.65 0.57
N TYR A 59 -3.46 4.15 -0.42
CA TYR A 59 -2.01 3.96 -0.51
C TYR A 59 -1.25 4.69 0.61
N THR A 60 -1.80 5.80 1.11
CA THR A 60 -1.28 6.47 2.31
C THR A 60 -1.23 5.52 3.51
N LEU A 61 -2.26 4.70 3.73
CA LEU A 61 -2.32 3.75 4.85
C LEU A 61 -1.29 2.64 4.70
N VAL A 62 -1.00 2.21 3.46
CA VAL A 62 0.05 1.23 3.19
C VAL A 62 1.41 1.77 3.62
N ILE A 63 1.79 2.97 3.15
CA ILE A 63 3.10 3.56 3.45
C ILE A 63 3.26 3.85 4.94
N THR A 64 2.28 4.49 5.57
CA THR A 64 2.31 4.82 7.00
C THR A 64 2.39 3.56 7.88
N SER A 65 1.60 2.54 7.56
CA SER A 65 1.66 1.25 8.28
C SER A 65 3.00 0.54 8.10
N LEU A 66 3.58 0.55 6.90
CA LEU A 66 4.90 -0.05 6.65
C LEU A 66 6.01 0.69 7.40
N ILE A 67 5.98 2.02 7.43
CA ILE A 67 6.92 2.81 8.25
C ILE A 67 6.80 2.40 9.72
N HIS A 68 5.60 2.21 10.26
CA HIS A 68 5.41 1.73 11.63
C HIS A 68 6.01 0.33 11.87
N VAL A 69 5.82 -0.61 10.94
CA VAL A 69 6.39 -1.98 11.01
C VAL A 69 7.92 -1.96 10.94
N ILE A 70 8.50 -1.12 10.09
CA ILE A 70 9.95 -0.94 9.96
C ILE A 70 10.50 -0.32 11.25
N SER A 71 9.85 0.73 11.77
CA SER A 71 10.34 1.51 12.91
C SER A 71 10.18 0.82 14.26
N ARG A 72 9.11 0.03 14.47
CA ARG A 72 8.70 -0.45 15.80
C ARG A 72 8.68 -1.98 15.87
N PRO A 73 9.56 -2.60 16.66
CA PRO A 73 9.56 -4.06 16.84
C PRO A 73 8.23 -4.61 17.37
N PHE A 74 7.51 -3.84 18.18
CA PHE A 74 6.20 -4.24 18.71
C PHE A 74 5.18 -4.55 17.61
N CYS A 75 5.20 -3.80 16.50
CA CYS A 75 4.29 -3.99 15.38
C CYS A 75 4.49 -5.33 14.65
N ARG A 76 5.60 -6.04 14.90
CA ARG A 76 5.91 -7.37 14.32
C ARG A 76 5.40 -8.53 15.18
N THR A 77 4.76 -8.24 16.32
CA THR A 77 4.04 -9.23 17.12
C THR A 77 2.59 -9.30 16.68
N LEU A 78 1.91 -10.43 16.89
CA LEU A 78 0.48 -10.55 16.57
C LEU A 78 -0.36 -9.44 17.25
N SER A 79 -0.10 -9.18 18.55
CA SER A 79 -0.82 -8.14 19.30
C SER A 79 -0.55 -6.74 18.75
N GLY A 80 0.71 -6.42 18.43
CA GLY A 80 1.07 -5.12 17.89
C GLY A 80 0.61 -4.92 16.45
N PHE A 81 0.58 -5.99 15.66
CA PHE A 81 0.04 -5.97 14.29
C PHE A 81 -1.47 -5.71 14.29
N LEU A 82 -2.23 -6.39 15.15
CA LEU A 82 -3.67 -6.15 15.29
C LEU A 82 -3.96 -4.71 15.73
N LYS A 83 -3.19 -4.18 16.70
CA LYS A 83 -3.30 -2.78 17.12
C LYS A 83 -2.97 -1.81 16.00
N LEU A 84 -1.97 -2.12 15.16
CA LEU A 84 -1.64 -1.30 14.00
C LEU A 84 -2.82 -1.22 13.02
N ILE A 85 -3.46 -2.36 12.73
CA ILE A 85 -4.64 -2.39 11.85
C ILE A 85 -5.79 -1.56 12.45
N GLU A 86 -6.07 -1.71 13.74
CA GLU A 86 -7.12 -0.96 14.42
C GLU A 86 -6.87 0.56 14.38
N HIS A 87 -5.64 0.98 14.69
CA HIS A 87 -5.28 2.39 14.77
C HIS A 87 -5.13 3.06 13.41
N GLU A 88 -4.52 2.41 12.42
CA GLU A 88 -4.26 3.04 11.12
C GLU A 88 -5.42 2.79 10.15
N TRP A 89 -5.87 1.54 10.01
CA TRP A 89 -6.80 1.18 8.93
C TRP A 89 -8.25 1.38 9.31
N ILE A 90 -8.63 0.93 10.51
CA ILE A 90 -10.02 1.03 10.97
C ILE A 90 -10.35 2.47 11.34
N SER A 91 -9.45 3.15 12.07
CA SER A 91 -9.69 4.54 12.48
C SER A 91 -9.67 5.54 11.32
N ALA A 92 -8.87 5.29 10.27
CA ALA A 92 -8.91 6.08 9.04
C ALA A 92 -10.16 5.79 8.17
N GLY A 93 -10.94 4.76 8.51
CA GLY A 93 -12.16 4.41 7.78
C GLY A 93 -11.90 3.74 6.43
N HIS A 94 -10.81 2.97 6.30
CA HIS A 94 -10.53 2.22 5.07
C HIS A 94 -11.76 1.37 4.67
N PRO A 95 -12.32 1.52 3.46
CA PRO A 95 -13.58 0.90 3.10
C PRO A 95 -13.40 -0.58 2.70
N PHE A 96 -13.00 -1.42 3.67
CA PHE A 96 -12.74 -2.86 3.50
C PHE A 96 -13.85 -3.59 2.74
N PHE A 97 -15.10 -3.30 3.08
CA PHE A 97 -16.26 -3.97 2.47
C PHE A 97 -16.41 -3.63 0.99
N TYR A 98 -16.24 -2.34 0.63
CA TYR A 98 -16.33 -1.87 -0.74
C TYR A 98 -15.17 -2.41 -1.57
N ARG A 99 -13.94 -2.31 -1.06
CA ARG A 99 -12.73 -2.80 -1.73
C ARG A 99 -12.74 -4.32 -1.90
N ARG A 100 -13.23 -5.09 -0.92
CA ARG A 100 -13.36 -6.56 -1.01
C ARG A 100 -14.31 -7.00 -2.12
N LYS A 101 -15.44 -6.30 -2.29
CA LYS A 101 -16.45 -6.65 -3.30
C LYS A 101 -15.90 -6.51 -4.71
N LEU A 102 -14.99 -5.57 -4.92
CA LEU A 102 -14.38 -5.29 -6.22
C LEU A 102 -13.35 -6.34 -6.64
N VAL A 103 -12.52 -6.83 -5.71
CA VAL A 103 -11.55 -7.92 -5.98
C VAL A 103 -12.21 -9.20 -6.51
N TYR A 104 -13.46 -9.48 -6.13
CA TYR A 104 -14.20 -10.66 -6.58
C TYR A 104 -14.79 -10.53 -8.00
N PHE A 105 -14.91 -9.31 -8.53
CA PHE A 105 -15.72 -8.99 -9.73
C PHE A 105 -14.92 -8.45 -10.92
N ASP A 106 -13.63 -8.80 -11.01
CA ASP A 106 -12.63 -8.37 -12.02
C ASP A 106 -11.72 -7.23 -11.54
N ILE A 107 -10.44 -7.56 -11.36
CA ILE A 107 -9.39 -6.67 -10.84
C ILE A 107 -9.11 -5.53 -11.81
N THR A 108 -9.24 -5.76 -13.12
CA THR A 108 -8.98 -4.75 -14.16
C THR A 108 -10.06 -3.68 -14.19
N LYS A 109 -11.32 -4.10 -14.05
CA LYS A 109 -12.48 -3.20 -13.96
C LYS A 109 -12.49 -2.41 -12.64
N THR A 110 -12.01 -3.05 -11.58
CA THR A 110 -11.87 -2.46 -10.23
C THR A 110 -10.96 -1.23 -10.20
N TYR A 111 -9.80 -1.28 -10.88
CA TYR A 111 -8.90 -0.13 -10.96
C TYR A 111 -9.58 1.07 -11.64
N ASN A 112 -10.27 0.81 -12.77
CA ASN A 112 -10.94 1.84 -13.56
C ASN A 112 -12.18 2.46 -12.88
N GLU A 113 -12.95 1.69 -12.11
CA GLU A 113 -14.19 2.17 -11.47
C GLU A 113 -13.96 2.82 -10.10
N SER A 114 -12.89 2.44 -9.39
CA SER A 114 -12.72 2.80 -7.98
C SER A 114 -11.45 3.59 -7.67
N GLY A 115 -10.59 3.82 -8.68
CA GLY A 115 -9.37 4.63 -8.59
C GLY A 115 -8.26 4.05 -7.72
N SER A 116 -8.48 2.91 -7.04
CA SER A 116 -7.44 2.27 -6.24
C SER A 116 -7.62 0.75 -6.18
N GLY A 117 -6.48 0.05 -6.15
CA GLY A 117 -6.39 -1.40 -6.17
C GLY A 117 -6.65 -2.07 -4.81
N PRO A 118 -6.32 -3.36 -4.66
CA PRO A 118 -6.48 -4.11 -3.41
C PRO A 118 -5.41 -3.70 -2.37
N THR A 119 -5.49 -2.49 -1.85
CA THR A 119 -4.46 -1.86 -0.99
C THR A 119 -4.17 -2.63 0.30
N PHE A 120 -5.19 -3.20 0.95
CA PHE A 120 -4.95 -4.04 2.13
C PHE A 120 -4.19 -5.33 1.79
N LEU A 121 -4.48 -5.95 0.65
CA LEU A 121 -3.73 -7.12 0.19
C LEU A 121 -2.29 -6.76 -0.15
N LEU A 122 -2.08 -5.60 -0.77
CA LEU A 122 -0.75 -5.05 -1.07
C LEU A 122 0.05 -4.89 0.22
N PHE A 123 -0.55 -4.29 1.25
CA PHE A 123 0.05 -4.16 2.57
C PHE A 123 0.45 -5.50 3.18
N LEU A 124 -0.44 -6.51 3.15
CA LEU A 124 -0.13 -7.84 3.66
C LEU A 124 1.04 -8.49 2.90
N ASN A 125 1.09 -8.33 1.58
CA ASN A 125 2.17 -8.87 0.78
C ASN A 125 3.51 -8.16 1.06
N CYS A 126 3.48 -6.83 1.25
CA CYS A 126 4.67 -6.08 1.67
C CYS A 126 5.18 -6.53 3.05
N ILE A 127 4.29 -6.85 3.99
CA ILE A 127 4.68 -7.39 5.29
C ILE A 127 5.31 -8.77 5.16
N TYR A 128 4.72 -9.64 4.34
CA TYR A 128 5.26 -10.96 4.09
C TYR A 128 6.68 -10.90 3.53
N GLU A 129 6.96 -9.96 2.64
CA GLU A 129 8.31 -9.76 2.08
C GLU A 129 9.30 -9.14 3.09
N LEU A 130 8.81 -8.38 4.08
CA LEU A 130 9.63 -7.70 5.09
C LEU A 130 10.02 -8.58 6.30
N LEU A 131 9.27 -9.66 6.57
CA LEU A 131 9.43 -10.52 7.75
C LEU A 131 10.10 -11.85 7.39
#